data_AF-A0A227J5X6-F1
#
_entry.id   AF-A0A227J5X6-F1
#
_cell.length_a   1.000
_cell.length_b   1.000
_cell.length_c   1.000
_cell.angle_alpha   90.00
_cell.angle_beta   90.00
_cell.angle_gamma   90.00
#
_symmetry.space_group_name_H-M   'P 1'
#
loop_
_entity.id
_entity.type
_entity.pdbx_description
1 polymer ?
#
loop_
_entity_poly.entity_id
_entity_poly.type
_entity_poly.pdbx_seq_one_letter_code
_entity_poly.pdbx_strand_id
1 'polypeptide(L)' 'MSNLSAEGFQRCFVLHRRPYSESSLILDVFSEEYGRITLMAKGARSKRSNLKGALQPFTPLLL' A
#
# COMPACT_ATOMS: atom_id res chain seq x y z
N MET A 1 23.25 17.15 -11.78
CA MET A 1 23.67 16.21 -10.71
C MET A 1 22.45 15.92 -9.87
N SER A 2 21.68 14.93 -10.33
CA SER A 2 21.45 13.65 -9.66
C SER A 2 20.36 13.73 -8.60
N ASN A 3 19.15 13.32 -8.99
CA ASN A 3 18.57 12.17 -8.30
C ASN A 3 17.73 11.36 -9.28
N LEU A 4 18.34 10.24 -9.65
CA LEU A 4 17.68 9.01 -10.06
C LEU A 4 16.91 8.48 -8.83
N SER A 5 15.85 9.16 -8.38
CA SER A 5 15.04 8.67 -7.25
C SER A 5 14.06 7.64 -7.80
N ALA A 6 14.54 6.40 -7.82
CA ALA A 6 13.78 5.15 -7.89
C ALA A 6 12.59 5.12 -8.86
N GLU A 7 12.86 4.88 -10.15
CA GLU A 7 11.91 4.09 -10.92
C GLU A 7 11.85 2.69 -10.29
N GLY A 8 10.81 2.44 -9.48
CA GLY A 8 10.40 1.08 -9.17
C GLY A 8 9.70 0.83 -7.84
N PHE A 9 9.96 1.58 -6.78
CA PHE A 9 9.41 1.26 -5.46
C PHE A 9 9.44 2.44 -4.48
N GLN A 10 8.45 2.50 -3.59
CA GLN A 10 8.24 3.58 -2.65
C GLN A 10 8.04 3.12 -1.21
N ARG A 11 8.76 3.73 -0.27
CA ARG A 11 8.60 3.47 1.18
C ARG A 11 7.32 4.12 1.69
N CYS A 12 6.53 3.35 2.44
CA CYS A 12 5.27 3.84 2.97
C CYS A 12 4.72 3.05 4.16
N PHE A 13 3.68 3.61 4.77
CA PHE A 13 2.88 2.97 5.82
C PHE A 13 1.39 3.03 5.48
N VAL A 14 0.65 1.96 5.78
CA VAL A 14 -0.82 2.02 5.76
C VAL A 14 -1.30 2.82 6.97
N LEU A 15 -2.17 3.80 6.73
CA LEU A 15 -2.88 4.53 7.77
C LEU A 15 -4.24 3.89 8.04
N HIS A 16 -5.02 3.69 6.98
CA HIS A 16 -6.35 3.11 7.05
C HIS A 16 -6.56 2.09 5.94
N ARG A 17 -7.41 1.09 6.22
CA ARG A 17 -7.81 0.06 5.27
C ARG A 17 -9.31 -0.19 5.39
N ARG A 18 -10.01 -0.25 4.25
CA ARG A 18 -11.44 -0.52 4.20
C ARG A 18 -11.79 -1.50 3.09
N PRO A 19 -12.73 -2.44 3.31
CA PRO A 19 -13.29 -3.27 2.25
C PRO A 19 -13.79 -2.41 1.08
N TYR A 20 -13.46 -2.81 -0.15
CA TYR A 20 -14.00 -2.19 -1.36
C TYR A 20 -14.93 -3.13 -2.10
N SER A 21 -14.45 -4.35 -2.36
CA SER A 21 -15.20 -5.44 -2.98
C SER A 21 -14.95 -6.72 -2.20
N GLU A 22 -15.56 -7.83 -2.63
CA GLU A 22 -15.31 -9.15 -2.08
C GLU A 22 -13.81 -9.49 -1.96
N SER A 23 -13.01 -9.06 -2.94
CA SER A 23 -11.58 -9.41 -3.00
C SER A 23 -10.62 -8.23 -2.78
N SER A 24 -11.08 -6.97 -2.78
CA SER A 24 -10.18 -5.80 -2.78
C SER A 24 -10.33 -4.88 -1.55
N LEU A 25 -9.26 -4.15 -1.24
CA LEU A 25 -9.24 -3.08 -0.23
C LEU A 25 -9.01 -1.71 -0.90
N ILE A 26 -9.56 -0.65 -0.30
CA ILE A 26 -8.97 0.69 -0.42
C ILE A 26 -8.05 0.93 0.78
N LEU A 27 -6.87 1.47 0.50
CA LEU A 27 -5.87 1.85 1.48
C LEU A 27 -5.62 3.35 1.41
N ASP A 28 -5.58 3.99 2.58
CA ASP A 28 -4.94 5.29 2.73
C ASP A 28 -3.51 5.04 3.20
N VAL A 29 -2.54 5.54 2.46
CA VAL A 29 -1.11 5.25 2.64
C VAL A 29 -0.35 6.56 2.81
N PHE A 30 0.61 6.58 3.72
CA PHE A 30 1.59 7.65 3.85
C PHE A 30 2.89 7.23 3.19
N SER A 31 3.17 7.81 2.04
CA SER A 31 4.39 7.63 1.25
C SER A 31 5.43 8.68 1.61
N GLU A 32 6.70 8.28 1.59
CA GLU A 32 7.80 9.19 1.86
C GLU A 32 7.90 10.34 0.85
N GLU A 33 7.81 10.08 -0.46
CA GLU A 33 7.97 11.14 -1.47
C GLU A 33 6.65 11.72 -1.96
N TYR A 34 5.56 10.93 -1.96
CA TYR A 34 4.25 11.38 -2.49
C TYR A 34 3.28 11.86 -1.41
N GLY A 35 3.65 11.77 -0.13
CA GLY A 35 2.78 12.12 0.99
C GLY A 35 1.59 11.16 1.13
N ARG A 36 0.42 11.67 1.52
CA ARG A 36 -0.77 10.83 1.70
C ARG A 36 -1.45 10.55 0.36
N ILE A 37 -1.52 9.27 0.00
CA ILE A 37 -2.17 8.79 -1.23
C ILE A 37 -3.22 7.72 -0.91
N THR A 38 -4.24 7.61 -1.77
CA THR A 38 -5.25 6.54 -1.69
C THR A 38 -5.03 5.55 -2.82
N LEU A 39 -4.98 4.26 -2.51
CA LEU A 39 -4.72 3.20 -3.49
C LEU A 39 -5.62 1.98 -3.30
N MET A 40 -5.89 1.27 -4.40
CA MET A 40 -6.67 0.03 -4.39
C MET A 40 -5.73 -1.17 -4.38
N ALA A 41 -5.86 -2.03 -3.36
CA ALA A 41 -5.17 -3.30 -3.31
C ALA A 41 -6.09 -4.41 -3.84
N LYS A 42 -5.97 -4.71 -5.14
CA LYS A 42 -6.79 -5.73 -5.82
C LYS A 42 -6.46 -7.13 -5.29
N GLY A 43 -7.48 -7.91 -4.93
CA GLY A 43 -7.29 -9.29 -4.47
C GLY A 43 -6.70 -9.43 -3.05
N ALA A 44 -6.41 -8.33 -2.36
CA ALA A 44 -5.83 -8.31 -1.02
C ALA A 44 -6.69 -8.98 0.07
N ARG A 45 -8.00 -9.14 -0.16
CA ARG A 45 -8.92 -9.84 0.75
C ARG A 45 -9.13 -11.31 0.42
N SER A 46 -8.62 -11.80 -0.72
CA SER A 46 -8.82 -13.19 -1.13
C SER A 46 -8.18 -14.17 -0.13
N LYS A 47 -8.76 -15.37 0.00
CA LYS A 47 -8.35 -16.39 1.00
C LYS A 47 -6.87 -16.76 0.92
N ARG A 48 -6.26 -16.69 -0.27
CA ARG A 48 -4.85 -17.04 -0.53
C ARG A 48 -3.95 -15.81 -0.72
N SER A 49 -4.42 -14.60 -0.38
CA SER A 49 -3.63 -13.39 -0.57
C SER A 49 -2.52 -13.25 0.48
N ASN A 50 -1.28 -13.18 0.01
CA ASN A 50 -0.13 -12.83 0.86
C ASN A 50 -0.17 -11.37 1.32
N LEU A 51 -0.95 -10.51 0.66
CA LEU A 51 -1.05 -9.08 0.97
C LEU A 51 -1.89 -8.80 2.24
N LYS A 52 -2.77 -9.72 2.66
CA LYS A 52 -3.67 -9.50 3.80
C LYS A 52 -2.93 -9.19 5.11
N GLY A 53 -1.79 -9.84 5.31
CA GLY A 53 -0.90 -9.65 6.46
C GLY A 53 0.03 -8.44 6.32
N ALA A 54 0.55 -8.19 5.11
CA ALA A 54 1.46 -7.07 4.88
C ALA A 54 0.75 -5.70 4.96
N LEU A 55 -0.50 -5.61 4.48
CA LEU A 55 -1.28 -4.37 4.43
C LEU A 55 -1.98 -4.05 5.77
N GLN A 56 -1.26 -4.20 6.89
CA GLN A 56 -1.71 -3.77 8.21
C GLN A 56 -1.19 -2.37 8.52
N PRO A 57 -1.93 -1.56 9.28
CA PRO A 57 -1.44 -0.27 9.73
C PRO A 57 -0.10 -0.38 10.45
N PHE A 58 0.74 0.63 10.26
CA PHE A 58 2.07 0.73 10.90
C PHE A 58 3.05 -0.41 10.54
N THR A 59 2.77 -1.19 9.50
CA THR A 59 3.74 -2.11 8.88
C THR A 59 4.54 -1.33 7.84
N PRO A 60 5.89 -1.33 7.90
CA PRO A 60 6.71 -0.74 6.84
C PRO A 60 6.48 -1.48 5.52
N LEU A 61 6.21 -0.72 4.45
CA LEU A 61 5.97 -1.25 3.12
C LEU A 61 6.90 -0.62 2.09
N LEU A 62 7.14 -1.38 1.02
CA LEU A 62 7.78 -0.94 -0.20
C LEU A 62 6.81 -1.24 -1.34
N LEU A 63 6.13 -0.20 -1.88
CA LEU A 63 5.04 -0.30 -2.87
C LEU A 63 5.44 0.20 -4.25
#